data_AF-A0A820B9H6-F1
#
_entry.id   AF-A0A820B9H6-F1
#
_cell.length_a   1.000
_cell.length_b   1.000
_cell.length_c   1.000
_cell.angle_alpha   90.00
_cell.angle_beta   90.00
_cell.angle_gamma   90.00
#
_symmetry.space_group_name_H-M   'P 1'
#
loop_
_entity.id
_entity.type
_entity.pdbx_description
1 polymer ?
#
loop_
_entity_poly.entity_id
_entity_poly.type
_entity_poly.pdbx_seq_one_letter_code
_entity_poly.pdbx_strand_id
1 'polypeptide(L)'
;THLYIHEDPITLNNLKLLINENLEVLSLDFAYEDIEYFDAYLWESFILKYLPKLEKTYFTFDTYYGNGYESPILYNGMPNKFNSSFWIQRKWILEIKIIFDSIYYLINPYKKRWYENENDYSKLVHLIIEDDDPVKPFTINQYLNHILNLTQIFHLEIHEIISLNKLSQILLLLPDLQTLHLDSISFLNLEDISDEEFVHFIALIKKNQIKKLFLEKRIGIDAFELLFTIFPHLNYLQINCRDYQYTQFLLKYLLKHQNNKLIRLFCFSIPFADDKMMNKLKNLIIQNSTSNFTIQRVSDHIYVNIIENN
;
A
#
# COMPACT_ATOMS: atom_id res chain seq x y z
N THR A 1 12.90 18.61 21.28
CA THR A 1 11.86 18.50 22.36
C THR A 1 10.70 17.65 21.89
N HIS A 2 10.22 16.71 22.71
CA HIS A 2 9.12 15.79 22.37
C HIS A 2 7.91 16.00 23.30
N LEU A 3 6.69 15.97 22.76
CA LEU A 3 5.43 16.02 23.50
C LEU A 3 4.54 14.87 23.04
N TYR A 4 4.06 14.08 23.99
CA TYR A 4 3.11 12.99 23.77
C TYR A 4 1.85 13.29 24.57
N ILE A 5 0.70 13.16 23.92
CA ILE A 5 -0.62 13.38 24.51
C ILE A 5 -1.50 12.18 24.15
N HIS A 6 -2.10 11.58 25.18
CA HIS A 6 -3.03 10.46 25.08
C HIS A 6 -4.17 10.70 26.08
N GLU A 7 -5.21 11.41 25.64
CA GLU A 7 -6.32 11.83 26.49
C GLU A 7 -7.62 12.01 25.67
N ASP A 8 -8.75 12.12 26.39
CA ASP A 8 -10.04 12.63 25.92
C ASP A 8 -9.89 13.91 25.06
N PRO A 9 -10.85 14.25 24.18
CA PRO A 9 -10.65 15.21 23.08
C PRO A 9 -10.02 16.56 23.50
N ILE A 10 -8.80 16.84 23.02
CA ILE A 10 -8.07 18.11 23.22
C ILE A 10 -8.19 18.99 21.98
N THR A 11 -9.13 19.92 22.01
CA THR A 11 -9.27 20.94 20.95
C THR A 11 -7.93 21.61 20.62
N LEU A 12 -7.74 22.09 19.38
CA LEU A 12 -6.52 22.79 18.99
C LEU A 12 -6.23 24.02 19.87
N ASN A 13 -7.26 24.66 20.43
CA ASN A 13 -7.10 25.76 21.38
C ASN A 13 -6.45 25.29 22.70
N ASN A 14 -6.83 24.11 23.19
CA ASN A 14 -6.21 23.52 24.37
C ASN A 14 -4.80 23.02 24.06
N LEU A 15 -4.59 22.40 22.89
CA LEU A 15 -3.27 21.98 22.44
C LEU A 15 -2.28 23.16 22.41
N LYS A 16 -2.73 24.33 21.94
CA LYS A 16 -1.94 25.57 21.93
C LYS A 16 -1.36 25.93 23.31
N LEU A 17 -2.08 25.64 24.39
CA LEU A 17 -1.64 25.94 25.76
C LEU A 17 -0.54 24.98 26.26
N LEU A 18 -0.41 23.81 25.63
CA LEU A 18 0.50 22.74 26.04
C LEU A 18 1.80 22.70 25.21
N ILE A 19 1.81 23.33 24.03
CA ILE A 19 2.93 23.27 23.10
C ILE A 19 3.95 24.39 23.31
N ASN A 20 5.20 24.10 22.94
CA ASN A 20 6.32 25.04 22.92
C ASN A 20 6.77 25.24 21.46
N GLU A 21 7.15 26.45 21.07
CA GLU A 21 7.66 26.78 19.72
C GLU A 21 8.91 25.96 19.32
N ASN A 22 9.64 25.43 20.31
CA ASN A 22 10.81 24.58 20.13
C ASN A 22 10.49 23.07 20.13
N LEU A 23 9.21 22.71 19.98
CA LEU A 23 8.78 21.34 19.83
C LEU A 23 9.22 20.79 18.47
N GLU A 24 9.95 19.68 18.49
CA GLU A 24 10.48 19.01 17.29
C GLU A 24 9.63 17.78 16.93
N VAL A 25 9.03 17.14 17.94
CA VAL A 25 8.18 15.95 17.78
C VAL A 25 6.89 16.13 18.56
N LEU A 26 5.77 16.00 17.85
CA LEU A 26 4.43 15.97 18.42
C LEU A 26 3.83 14.58 18.18
N SER A 27 3.26 13.99 19.22
CA SER A 27 2.53 12.73 19.10
C SER A 27 1.19 12.88 19.82
N LEU A 28 0.12 12.69 19.08
CA LEU A 28 -1.26 12.78 19.55
C LEU A 28 -1.96 11.46 19.28
N ASP A 29 -2.62 10.95 20.30
CA ASP A 29 -3.37 9.71 20.25
C ASP A 29 -4.75 9.98 20.85
N PHE A 30 -5.78 9.94 20.00
CA PHE A 30 -7.14 10.30 20.38
C PHE A 30 -8.09 9.13 20.15
N ALA A 31 -8.85 8.81 21.19
CA ALA A 31 -10.07 8.04 21.08
C ALA A 31 -11.23 9.04 20.94
N TYR A 32 -11.98 9.00 19.82
CA TYR A 32 -13.22 9.72 19.49
C TYR A 32 -13.22 10.64 18.25
N GLU A 33 -14.41 10.69 17.63
CA GLU A 33 -14.82 11.30 16.35
C GLU A 33 -14.79 12.84 16.30
N ASP A 34 -13.75 13.52 16.81
CA ASP A 34 -13.66 14.96 16.55
C ASP A 34 -13.16 15.21 15.12
N ILE A 35 -14.14 15.52 14.27
CA ILE A 35 -14.01 15.82 12.85
C ILE A 35 -12.94 16.89 12.56
N GLU A 36 -12.71 17.84 13.48
CA GLU A 36 -11.74 18.93 13.28
C GLU A 36 -10.31 18.42 13.07
N TYR A 37 -9.97 17.23 13.59
CA TYR A 37 -8.62 16.69 13.43
C TYR A 37 -8.34 16.14 12.03
N PHE A 38 -9.37 15.92 11.21
CA PHE A 38 -9.20 15.54 9.81
C PHE A 38 -9.06 16.74 8.86
N ASP A 39 -9.11 17.97 9.39
CA ASP A 39 -8.88 19.17 8.57
C ASP A 39 -7.38 19.43 8.37
N ALA A 40 -6.86 18.95 7.23
CA ALA A 40 -5.47 19.15 6.84
C ALA A 40 -5.05 20.64 6.74
N TYR A 41 -5.96 21.56 6.36
CA TYR A 41 -5.62 22.99 6.29
C TYR A 41 -5.55 23.65 7.66
N LEU A 42 -6.41 23.22 8.57
CA LEU A 42 -6.40 23.67 9.96
C LEU A 42 -5.09 23.25 10.64
N TRP A 43 -4.66 22.00 10.45
CA TRP A 43 -3.38 21.50 10.92
C TRP A 43 -2.18 22.23 10.28
N GLU A 44 -2.19 22.42 8.97
CA GLU A 44 -1.15 23.19 8.27
C GLU A 44 -1.01 24.59 8.87
N SER A 45 -2.13 25.30 9.03
CA SER A 45 -2.17 26.65 9.61
C SER A 45 -1.69 26.66 11.06
N PHE A 46 -2.10 25.67 11.85
CA PHE A 46 -1.69 25.53 13.25
C PHE A 46 -0.19 25.29 13.38
N ILE A 47 0.36 24.37 12.58
CA ILE A 47 1.78 23.99 12.63
C ILE A 47 2.66 25.15 12.18
N LEU A 48 2.31 25.80 11.06
CA LEU A 48 3.06 26.95 10.56
C LEU A 48 3.10 28.10 11.58
N LYS A 49 2.03 28.28 12.35
CA LYS A 49 1.91 29.37 13.32
C LYS A 49 2.56 29.10 14.67
N TYR A 50 2.37 27.89 15.22
CA TYR A 50 2.74 27.59 16.61
C TYR A 50 3.87 26.58 16.76
N LEU A 51 4.16 25.80 15.72
CA LEU A 51 5.12 24.71 15.74
C LEU A 51 6.11 24.79 14.57
N PRO A 52 6.78 25.94 14.32
CA PRO A 52 7.61 26.13 13.14
C PRO A 52 8.81 25.18 13.08
N LYS A 53 9.29 24.69 14.24
CA LYS A 53 10.41 23.74 14.35
C LYS A 53 9.98 22.27 14.38
N LEU A 54 8.69 21.97 14.22
CA LEU A 54 8.20 20.60 14.22
C LEU A 54 8.79 19.84 13.04
N GLU A 55 9.53 18.78 13.30
CA GLU A 55 10.12 17.92 12.28
C GLU A 55 9.26 16.68 12.05
N LYS A 56 8.58 16.23 13.11
CA LYS A 56 7.83 14.98 13.14
C LYS A 56 6.48 15.15 13.81
N THR A 57 5.44 14.60 13.20
CA THR A 57 4.12 14.52 13.83
C THR A 57 3.56 13.11 13.74
N TYR A 58 3.05 12.59 14.84
CA TYR A 58 2.33 11.32 14.88
C TYR A 58 0.92 11.63 15.32
N PHE A 59 -0.06 11.41 14.46
CA PHE A 59 -1.46 11.51 14.85
C PHE A 59 -2.07 10.13 14.70
N THR A 60 -2.72 9.61 15.74
CA THR A 60 -3.51 8.39 15.68
C THR A 60 -4.95 8.74 16.03
N PHE A 61 -5.86 8.43 15.12
CA PHE A 61 -7.30 8.63 15.32
C PHE A 61 -8.00 7.29 15.12
N ASP A 62 -8.73 6.82 16.13
CA ASP A 62 -9.55 5.61 16.05
C ASP A 62 -11.03 5.97 15.81
N THR A 63 -11.63 5.37 14.80
CA THR A 63 -13.07 5.46 14.51
C THR A 63 -13.69 4.08 14.51
N TYR A 64 -14.56 3.80 15.47
CA TYR A 64 -15.21 2.50 15.67
C TYR A 64 -16.57 2.41 14.97
N TYR A 65 -16.78 1.35 14.20
CA TYR A 65 -17.98 1.05 13.42
C TYR A 65 -18.64 -0.23 13.96
N GLY A 66 -19.23 -0.14 15.16
CA GLY A 66 -19.92 -1.26 15.78
C GLY A 66 -21.29 -1.56 15.17
N ASN A 67 -21.67 -2.84 15.17
CA ASN A 67 -23.02 -3.32 14.79
C ASN A 67 -24.12 -2.63 15.63
N GLY A 68 -24.70 -1.55 15.11
CA GLY A 68 -25.86 -0.86 15.71
C GLY A 68 -25.68 0.63 15.96
N TYR A 69 -24.48 1.18 15.78
CA TYR A 69 -24.30 2.64 15.78
C TYR A 69 -24.43 3.15 14.35
N GLU A 70 -25.18 4.26 14.19
CA GLU A 70 -25.22 5.00 12.93
C GLU A 70 -23.79 5.28 12.48
N SER A 71 -23.53 5.23 11.17
CA SER A 71 -22.22 5.57 10.62
C SER A 71 -21.73 6.84 11.30
N PRO A 72 -20.47 6.89 11.80
CA PRO A 72 -19.90 8.10 12.37
C PRO A 72 -20.19 9.24 11.43
N ILE A 73 -20.61 10.38 12.00
CA ILE A 73 -21.14 11.52 11.24
C ILE A 73 -20.15 11.82 10.13
N LEU A 74 -20.55 11.54 8.88
CA LEU A 74 -19.71 11.73 7.72
C LEU A 74 -19.25 13.19 7.74
N TYR A 75 -17.94 13.40 7.81
CA TYR A 75 -17.39 14.73 7.57
C TYR A 75 -17.82 15.16 6.16
N ASN A 76 -18.80 16.05 6.10
CA ASN A 76 -19.33 16.60 4.86
C ASN A 76 -18.48 17.77 4.33
N GLY A 77 -17.32 18.04 4.94
CA GLY A 77 -16.40 19.06 4.44
C GLY A 77 -15.74 18.64 3.13
N MET A 78 -15.13 19.59 2.43
CA MET A 78 -14.37 19.27 1.22
C MET A 78 -13.29 18.24 1.55
N PRO A 79 -12.98 17.30 0.63
CA PRO A 79 -11.90 16.35 0.82
C PRO A 79 -10.57 17.10 0.98
N ASN A 80 -10.18 17.37 2.23
CA ASN A 80 -8.92 18.00 2.60
C ASN A 80 -7.87 16.91 2.64
N LYS A 81 -7.53 16.47 1.43
CA LYS A 81 -6.52 15.46 1.14
C LYS A 81 -5.20 15.98 1.71
N PHE A 82 -4.52 15.21 2.54
CA PHE A 82 -3.16 15.46 3.03
C PHE A 82 -2.13 15.43 1.88
N ASN A 83 -2.36 16.23 0.84
CA ASN A 83 -1.69 16.28 -0.45
C ASN A 83 -1.35 17.72 -0.87
N SER A 84 -1.57 18.71 0.00
CA SER A 84 -1.09 20.08 -0.24
C SER A 84 0.44 20.09 -0.33
N SER A 85 0.99 21.15 -0.92
CA SER A 85 2.44 21.33 -1.03
C SER A 85 3.16 21.26 0.33
N PHE A 86 2.49 21.68 1.41
CA PHE A 86 3.00 21.57 2.77
C PHE A 86 3.25 20.10 3.16
N TRP A 87 2.26 19.23 3.07
CA TRP A 87 2.37 17.81 3.44
C TRP A 87 3.41 17.08 2.57
N ILE A 88 3.39 17.39 1.26
CA ILE A 88 4.33 16.85 0.28
C ILE A 88 5.77 17.22 0.62
N GLN A 89 6.06 18.51 0.87
CA GLN A 89 7.41 18.99 1.18
C GLN A 89 7.94 18.42 2.49
N ARG A 90 7.06 18.25 3.48
CA ARG A 90 7.37 17.61 4.76
C ARG A 90 7.59 16.09 4.65
N LYS A 91 7.15 15.47 3.55
CA LYS A 91 7.16 14.01 3.34
C LYS A 91 6.43 13.25 4.46
N TRP A 92 5.36 13.84 4.95
CA TRP A 92 4.52 13.23 5.97
C TRP A 92 3.43 12.41 5.27
N ILE A 93 3.38 11.12 5.60
CA ILE A 93 2.54 10.14 4.91
C ILE A 93 1.27 9.95 5.70
N LEU A 94 0.11 9.99 5.04
CA LEU A 94 -1.16 9.56 5.62
C LEU A 94 -1.31 8.05 5.40
N GLU A 95 -1.27 7.31 6.49
CA GLU A 95 -1.58 5.89 6.55
C GLU A 95 -2.96 5.72 7.15
N ILE A 96 -3.79 4.90 6.53
CA ILE A 96 -5.13 4.57 7.00
C ILE A 96 -5.12 3.07 7.19
N LYS A 97 -5.40 2.59 8.39
CA LYS A 97 -5.50 1.17 8.67
C LYS A 97 -6.93 0.82 9.01
N ILE A 98 -7.44 -0.22 8.40
CA ILE A 98 -8.67 -0.87 8.80
C ILE A 98 -8.27 -2.09 9.63
N ILE A 99 -8.62 -2.10 10.91
CA ILE A 99 -8.33 -3.20 11.83
C ILE A 99 -9.60 -3.54 12.58
N PHE A 100 -10.11 -4.77 12.40
CA PHE A 100 -11.44 -5.17 12.91
C PHE A 100 -12.51 -4.15 12.49
N ASP A 101 -13.32 -3.68 13.45
CA ASP A 101 -14.37 -2.68 13.26
C ASP A 101 -13.86 -1.23 13.39
N SER A 102 -12.55 -0.99 13.30
CA SER A 102 -11.94 0.32 13.51
C SER A 102 -11.15 0.83 12.30
N ILE A 103 -11.24 2.15 12.05
CA ILE A 103 -10.32 2.86 11.15
C ILE A 103 -9.32 3.66 11.98
N TYR A 104 -8.04 3.38 11.77
CA TYR A 104 -6.94 4.15 12.33
C TYR A 104 -6.35 5.07 11.26
N TYR A 105 -6.31 6.36 11.53
CA TYR A 105 -5.64 7.32 10.67
C TYR A 105 -4.33 7.74 11.32
N LEU A 106 -3.23 7.52 10.60
CA LEU A 106 -1.86 7.75 11.05
C LEU A 106 -1.13 8.73 10.14
N ILE A 107 -0.66 9.85 10.68
CA ILE A 107 0.32 10.69 9.98
C ILE A 107 1.70 10.32 10.50
N ASN A 108 2.62 9.90 9.62
CA ASN A 108 3.95 9.48 10.04
C ASN A 108 5.06 10.13 9.18
N PRO A 109 6.02 10.82 9.81
CA PRO A 109 7.21 11.33 9.18
C PRO A 109 8.25 10.20 9.11
N TYR A 110 8.85 9.99 7.94
CA TYR A 110 10.00 9.07 7.76
C TYR A 110 9.70 7.56 7.81
N LYS A 111 8.47 7.10 7.55
CA LYS A 111 8.26 5.67 7.33
C LYS A 111 8.90 5.25 6.00
N LYS A 112 10.13 4.72 6.08
CA LYS A 112 10.82 4.14 4.92
C LYS A 112 9.97 3.01 4.37
N ARG A 113 9.52 3.15 3.13
CA ARG A 113 8.69 2.15 2.45
C ARG A 113 9.22 1.80 1.09
N TRP A 114 8.74 0.67 0.58
CA TRP A 114 9.12 0.09 -0.71
C TRP A 114 8.81 0.98 -1.93
N TYR A 115 8.08 2.09 -1.76
CA TYR A 115 7.79 3.08 -2.79
C TYR A 115 8.60 4.39 -2.69
N GLU A 116 9.57 4.53 -1.77
CA GLU A 116 10.37 5.76 -1.60
C GLU A 116 11.17 6.22 -2.84
N ASN A 117 11.37 5.34 -3.82
CA ASN A 117 12.00 5.70 -5.08
C ASN A 117 11.05 6.46 -6.03
N GLU A 118 9.80 6.69 -5.65
CA GLU A 118 8.89 7.59 -6.35
C GLU A 118 9.18 9.03 -5.97
N ASN A 119 9.65 9.82 -6.94
CA ASN A 119 9.75 11.29 -6.82
C ASN A 119 8.36 11.95 -6.71
N ASP A 120 7.28 11.18 -6.84
CA ASP A 120 5.91 11.66 -6.87
C ASP A 120 5.24 11.51 -5.50
N TYR A 121 5.64 12.40 -4.61
CA TYR A 121 5.04 12.56 -3.28
C TYR A 121 3.57 13.06 -3.33
N SER A 122 2.95 13.24 -4.49
CA SER A 122 1.50 13.51 -4.56
C SER A 122 0.63 12.30 -4.20
N LYS A 123 1.26 11.12 -4.00
CA LYS A 123 0.61 9.82 -3.77
C LYS A 123 0.83 9.27 -2.36
N LEU A 124 0.88 10.11 -1.33
CA LEU A 124 1.29 9.74 0.03
C LEU A 124 0.19 9.10 0.88
N VAL A 125 -0.87 8.58 0.27
CA VAL A 125 -1.98 7.95 1.00
C VAL A 125 -1.90 6.46 0.85
N HIS A 126 -1.80 5.80 1.99
CA HIS A 126 -1.61 4.36 2.08
C HIS A 126 -2.74 3.72 2.88
N LEU A 127 -3.46 2.80 2.25
CA LEU A 127 -4.48 2.01 2.93
C LEU A 127 -3.92 0.65 3.33
N ILE A 128 -4.11 0.26 4.57
CA ILE A 128 -3.75 -1.05 5.12
C ILE A 128 -5.03 -1.73 5.58
N ILE A 129 -5.21 -2.99 5.19
CA ILE A 129 -6.31 -3.82 5.66
C ILE A 129 -5.71 -4.97 6.46
N GLU A 130 -6.04 -5.01 7.75
CA GLU A 130 -5.68 -6.04 8.73
C GLU A 130 -7.01 -6.63 9.25
N ASP A 131 -7.46 -7.76 8.71
CA ASP A 131 -8.68 -8.43 9.15
C ASP A 131 -8.31 -9.73 9.87
N ASP A 132 -8.50 -9.75 11.19
CA ASP A 132 -8.15 -10.90 12.06
C ASP A 132 -9.41 -11.67 12.50
N ASP A 133 -10.64 -11.24 12.12
CA ASP A 133 -11.88 -11.88 12.57
C ASP A 133 -12.64 -12.60 11.43
N PRO A 134 -12.47 -13.92 11.27
CA PRO A 134 -13.18 -14.70 10.26
C PRO A 134 -14.68 -14.87 10.55
N VAL A 135 -15.18 -14.47 11.73
CA VAL A 135 -16.55 -14.75 12.19
C VAL A 135 -17.54 -13.66 11.77
N LYS A 136 -17.08 -12.43 11.54
CA LYS A 136 -17.93 -11.33 11.09
C LYS A 136 -17.53 -10.90 9.68
N PRO A 137 -18.33 -11.17 8.65
CA PRO A 137 -18.05 -10.64 7.32
C PRO A 137 -18.16 -9.11 7.35
N PHE A 138 -17.00 -8.49 7.49
CA PHE A 138 -16.76 -7.07 7.48
C PHE A 138 -17.25 -6.46 6.16
N THR A 139 -18.07 -5.40 6.21
CA THR A 139 -18.50 -4.69 4.98
C THR A 139 -17.43 -3.68 4.57
N ILE A 140 -16.32 -4.18 4.05
CA ILE A 140 -15.16 -3.38 3.61
C ILE A 140 -15.54 -2.20 2.72
N ASN A 141 -16.61 -2.34 1.93
CA ASN A 141 -17.14 -1.29 1.07
C ASN A 141 -17.59 -0.04 1.85
N GLN A 142 -18.16 -0.18 3.05
CA GLN A 142 -18.61 0.96 3.85
C GLN A 142 -17.42 1.81 4.32
N TYR A 143 -16.39 1.14 4.84
CA TYR A 143 -15.14 1.76 5.27
C TYR A 143 -14.42 2.41 4.10
N LEU A 144 -14.31 1.70 2.97
CA LEU A 144 -13.72 2.25 1.75
C LEU A 144 -14.47 3.48 1.27
N ASN A 145 -15.80 3.47 1.25
CA ASN A 145 -16.58 4.63 0.86
C ASN A 145 -16.35 5.83 1.79
N HIS A 146 -16.29 5.60 3.11
CA HIS A 146 -15.95 6.65 4.07
C HIS A 146 -14.56 7.23 3.81
N ILE A 147 -13.55 6.37 3.66
CA ILE A 147 -12.17 6.77 3.37
C ILE A 147 -12.07 7.53 2.05
N LEU A 148 -12.77 7.09 1.01
CA LEU A 148 -12.78 7.71 -0.31
C LEU A 148 -13.45 9.09 -0.33
N ASN A 149 -14.35 9.36 0.61
CA ASN A 149 -14.88 10.72 0.81
C ASN A 149 -13.83 11.66 1.39
N LEU A 150 -12.82 11.13 2.10
CA LEU A 150 -11.74 11.93 2.68
C LEU A 150 -10.59 12.11 1.69
N THR A 151 -10.18 11.03 1.02
CA THR A 151 -8.93 11.04 0.23
C THR A 151 -8.87 9.97 -0.86
N GLN A 152 -7.99 10.18 -1.83
CA GLN A 152 -7.67 9.21 -2.87
C GLN A 152 -6.61 8.23 -2.37
N ILE A 153 -6.75 6.96 -2.76
CA ILE A 153 -5.84 5.88 -2.36
C ILE A 153 -5.01 5.44 -3.57
N PHE A 154 -3.68 5.46 -3.42
CA PHE A 154 -2.74 5.06 -4.48
C PHE A 154 -1.99 3.78 -4.16
N HIS A 155 -1.89 3.44 -2.88
CA HIS A 155 -1.17 2.29 -2.37
C HIS A 155 -2.06 1.53 -1.41
N LEU A 156 -2.19 0.22 -1.62
CA LEU A 156 -2.99 -0.68 -0.81
C LEU A 156 -2.13 -1.86 -0.34
N GLU A 157 -2.13 -2.11 0.96
CA GLU A 157 -1.51 -3.24 1.63
C GLU A 157 -2.59 -4.09 2.31
N ILE A 158 -2.60 -5.40 2.05
CA ILE A 158 -3.57 -6.34 2.63
C ILE A 158 -2.78 -7.44 3.34
N HIS A 159 -2.88 -7.48 4.66
CA HIS A 159 -2.15 -8.41 5.53
C HIS A 159 -2.91 -9.71 5.83
N GLU A 160 -3.73 -10.15 4.88
CA GLU A 160 -4.51 -11.38 4.98
C GLU A 160 -4.47 -12.18 3.66
N ILE A 161 -4.94 -13.42 3.72
CA ILE A 161 -5.18 -14.20 2.50
C ILE A 161 -6.47 -13.70 1.86
N ILE A 162 -6.37 -12.90 0.79
CA ILE A 162 -7.54 -12.35 0.12
C ILE A 162 -8.00 -13.24 -1.04
N SER A 163 -9.30 -13.52 -1.13
CA SER A 163 -9.85 -14.16 -2.32
C SER A 163 -9.85 -13.21 -3.51
N LEU A 164 -9.69 -13.73 -4.73
CA LEU A 164 -9.72 -12.91 -5.94
C LEU A 164 -11.05 -12.12 -6.08
N ASN A 165 -12.17 -12.69 -5.63
CA ASN A 165 -13.47 -12.01 -5.60
C ASN A 165 -13.53 -10.84 -4.61
N LYS A 166 -13.00 -10.99 -3.38
CA LYS A 166 -12.94 -9.87 -2.41
C LYS A 166 -11.99 -8.79 -2.92
N LEU A 167 -10.84 -9.18 -3.49
CA LEU A 167 -9.88 -8.25 -4.07
C LEU A 167 -10.50 -7.42 -5.20
N SER A 168 -11.28 -8.02 -6.10
CA SER A 168 -11.89 -7.27 -7.20
C SER A 168 -12.88 -6.21 -6.72
N GLN A 169 -13.69 -6.53 -5.71
CA GLN A 169 -14.64 -5.59 -5.12
C GLN A 169 -13.91 -4.37 -4.54
N ILE A 170 -12.77 -4.59 -3.87
CA ILE A 170 -11.91 -3.51 -3.38
C ILE A 170 -11.34 -2.70 -4.55
N LEU A 171 -10.79 -3.37 -5.57
CA LEU A 171 -10.17 -2.70 -6.72
C LEU A 171 -11.18 -1.89 -7.55
N LEU A 172 -12.45 -2.29 -7.59
CA LEU A 172 -13.52 -1.52 -8.24
C LEU A 172 -13.78 -0.16 -7.55
N LEU A 173 -13.54 -0.08 -6.25
CA LEU A 173 -13.69 1.14 -5.47
C LEU A 173 -12.43 2.02 -5.54
N LEU A 174 -11.28 1.48 -5.96
CA LEU A 174 -9.98 2.14 -5.96
C LEU A 174 -9.39 2.28 -7.39
N PRO A 175 -10.04 3.01 -8.31
CA PRO A 175 -9.63 3.06 -9.72
C PRO A 175 -8.24 3.69 -9.94
N ASP A 176 -7.79 4.54 -9.03
CA ASP A 176 -6.49 5.24 -9.11
C ASP A 176 -5.33 4.45 -8.48
N LEU A 177 -5.59 3.22 -8.00
CA LEU A 177 -4.59 2.40 -7.32
C LEU A 177 -3.42 2.08 -8.25
N GLN A 178 -2.20 2.40 -7.79
CA GLN A 178 -0.97 2.19 -8.55
C GLN A 178 -0.14 1.06 -8.00
N THR A 179 -0.25 0.83 -6.69
CA THR A 179 0.47 -0.26 -6.04
C THR A 179 -0.43 -1.11 -5.17
N LEU A 180 -0.20 -2.41 -5.27
CA LEU A 180 -0.86 -3.43 -4.47
C LEU A 180 0.20 -4.27 -3.76
N HIS A 181 0.05 -4.43 -2.45
CA HIS A 181 0.85 -5.32 -1.63
C HIS A 181 -0.09 -6.31 -0.95
N LEU A 182 0.13 -7.59 -1.22
CA LEU A 182 -0.68 -8.67 -0.70
C LEU A 182 0.19 -9.62 0.12
N ASP A 183 -0.32 -9.99 1.28
CA ASP A 183 0.23 -11.12 2.03
C ASP A 183 0.11 -12.40 1.21
N SER A 184 -1.09 -12.68 0.69
CA SER A 184 -1.37 -13.80 -0.20
C SER A 184 -2.67 -13.57 -0.97
N ILE A 185 -2.80 -14.20 -2.13
CA ILE A 185 -4.03 -14.26 -2.89
C ILE A 185 -4.51 -15.71 -3.01
N SER A 186 -5.81 -15.93 -2.79
CA SER A 186 -6.48 -17.21 -2.99
C SER A 186 -7.24 -17.20 -4.32
N PHE A 187 -6.92 -18.16 -5.16
CA PHE A 187 -7.61 -18.44 -6.43
C PHE A 187 -8.65 -19.57 -6.28
N LEU A 188 -8.95 -19.97 -5.04
CA LEU A 188 -9.98 -20.97 -4.77
C LEU A 188 -11.34 -20.44 -5.24
N ASN A 189 -12.21 -21.35 -5.67
CA ASN A 189 -13.58 -21.09 -6.15
C ASN A 189 -13.66 -20.30 -7.47
N LEU A 190 -12.59 -20.27 -8.26
CA LEU A 190 -12.67 -19.81 -9.65
C LEU A 190 -13.42 -20.81 -10.55
N GLU A 191 -13.41 -22.09 -10.20
CA GLU A 191 -14.09 -23.15 -10.95
C GLU A 191 -15.62 -22.99 -10.94
N ASP A 192 -16.15 -22.29 -9.94
CA ASP A 192 -17.59 -22.01 -9.81
C ASP A 192 -18.05 -20.77 -10.60
N ILE A 193 -17.12 -20.03 -11.21
CA ILE A 193 -17.42 -18.83 -12.02
C ILE A 193 -17.51 -19.25 -13.48
N SER A 194 -18.59 -18.86 -14.16
CA SER A 194 -18.69 -19.13 -15.61
C SER A 194 -17.63 -18.35 -16.40
N ASP A 195 -17.23 -18.87 -17.57
CA ASP A 195 -16.26 -18.20 -18.44
C ASP A 195 -16.67 -16.75 -18.78
N GLU A 196 -17.97 -16.49 -18.96
CA GLU A 196 -18.50 -15.16 -19.25
C GLU A 196 -18.36 -14.20 -18.06
N GLU A 197 -18.70 -14.67 -16.85
CA GLU A 197 -18.53 -13.90 -15.61
C GLU A 197 -17.05 -13.62 -15.35
N PHE A 198 -16.19 -14.60 -15.60
CA PHE A 198 -14.75 -14.45 -15.45
C PHE A 198 -14.19 -13.43 -16.45
N VAL A 199 -14.59 -13.47 -17.72
CA VAL A 199 -14.19 -12.46 -18.72
C VAL A 199 -14.65 -11.07 -18.32
N HIS A 200 -15.90 -10.93 -17.85
CA HIS A 200 -16.44 -9.65 -17.38
C HIS A 200 -15.65 -9.12 -16.18
N PHE A 201 -15.38 -9.99 -15.22
CA PHE A 201 -14.58 -9.72 -14.03
C PHE A 201 -13.17 -9.21 -14.40
N ILE A 202 -12.48 -9.91 -15.30
CA ILE A 202 -11.17 -9.51 -15.79
C ILE A 202 -11.25 -8.15 -16.50
N ALA A 203 -12.27 -7.92 -17.32
CA ALA A 203 -12.44 -6.64 -18.02
C ALA A 203 -12.64 -5.46 -17.07
N LEU A 204 -13.32 -5.67 -15.94
CA LEU A 204 -13.48 -4.67 -14.89
C LEU A 204 -12.14 -4.36 -14.21
N ILE A 205 -11.40 -5.39 -13.80
CA ILE A 205 -10.13 -5.17 -13.08
C ILE A 205 -9.06 -4.59 -13.99
N LYS A 206 -9.02 -4.97 -15.28
CA LYS A 206 -8.06 -4.45 -16.26
C LYS A 206 -8.09 -2.93 -16.42
N LYS A 207 -9.15 -2.25 -15.97
CA LYS A 207 -9.20 -0.78 -15.94
C LYS A 207 -8.21 -0.19 -14.93
N ASN A 208 -7.86 -0.94 -13.88
CA ASN A 208 -6.91 -0.50 -12.87
C ASN A 208 -5.51 -0.34 -13.46
N GLN A 209 -4.86 0.77 -13.09
CA GLN A 209 -3.53 1.12 -13.56
C GLN A 209 -2.42 0.66 -12.59
N ILE A 210 -2.61 -0.50 -11.97
CA ILE A 210 -1.65 -1.07 -11.02
C ILE A 210 -0.36 -1.39 -11.77
N LYS A 211 0.71 -0.72 -11.35
CA LYS A 211 2.06 -0.83 -11.93
C LYS A 211 2.97 -1.69 -11.08
N LYS A 212 2.71 -1.76 -9.77
CA LYS A 212 3.56 -2.45 -8.81
C LYS A 212 2.75 -3.48 -8.01
N LEU A 213 3.29 -4.68 -7.88
CA LEU A 213 2.71 -5.76 -7.10
C LEU A 213 3.77 -6.35 -6.17
N PHE A 214 3.41 -6.49 -4.90
CA PHE A 214 4.23 -7.10 -3.85
C PHE A 214 3.48 -8.31 -3.29
N LEU A 215 4.16 -9.46 -3.22
CA LEU A 215 3.61 -10.71 -2.71
C LEU A 215 4.50 -11.26 -1.59
N GLU A 216 3.98 -11.34 -0.36
CA GLU A 216 4.74 -11.88 0.80
C GLU A 216 4.76 -13.40 0.86
N LYS A 217 3.72 -14.06 0.35
CA LYS A 217 3.67 -15.52 0.26
C LYS A 217 3.83 -15.95 -1.18
N ARG A 218 4.35 -17.17 -1.32
CA ARG A 218 4.54 -17.82 -2.61
C ARG A 218 3.19 -18.14 -3.21
N ILE A 219 3.12 -18.03 -4.53
CA ILE A 219 1.99 -18.50 -5.33
C ILE A 219 2.44 -19.61 -6.27
N GLY A 220 1.49 -20.43 -6.69
CA GLY A 220 1.71 -21.43 -7.74
C GLY A 220 2.15 -20.77 -9.05
N ILE A 221 2.86 -21.51 -9.88
CA ILE A 221 3.34 -21.00 -11.17
C ILE A 221 2.16 -20.66 -12.08
N ASP A 222 1.15 -21.53 -12.08
CA ASP A 222 -0.07 -21.38 -12.86
C ASP A 222 -0.85 -20.11 -12.48
N ALA A 223 -0.71 -19.65 -11.22
CA ALA A 223 -1.32 -18.41 -10.76
C ALA A 223 -0.65 -17.14 -11.33
N PHE A 224 0.61 -17.20 -11.76
CA PHE A 224 1.26 -16.03 -12.36
C PHE A 224 0.63 -15.65 -13.70
N GLU A 225 0.28 -16.63 -14.52
CA GLU A 225 -0.39 -16.39 -15.81
C GLU A 225 -1.70 -15.61 -15.61
N LEU A 226 -2.47 -16.02 -14.61
CA LEU A 226 -3.68 -15.33 -14.19
C LEU A 226 -3.39 -13.92 -13.65
N LEU A 227 -2.43 -13.76 -12.74
CA LEU A 227 -2.05 -12.44 -12.22
C LEU A 227 -1.68 -11.45 -13.33
N PHE A 228 -0.89 -11.90 -14.30
CA PHE A 228 -0.49 -11.04 -15.43
C PHE A 228 -1.65 -10.72 -16.36
N THR A 229 -2.69 -11.56 -16.39
CA THR A 229 -3.94 -11.28 -17.11
C THR A 229 -4.78 -10.24 -16.36
N ILE A 230 -4.80 -10.30 -15.04
CA ILE A 230 -5.54 -9.37 -14.16
C ILE A 230 -4.86 -7.99 -14.12
N PHE A 231 -3.52 -7.96 -14.08
CA PHE A 231 -2.71 -6.75 -13.94
C PHE A 231 -1.85 -6.50 -15.19
N PRO A 232 -2.45 -6.08 -16.33
CA PRO A 232 -1.73 -5.95 -17.60
C PRO A 232 -0.68 -4.83 -17.60
N HIS A 233 -0.81 -3.85 -16.70
CA HIS A 233 0.07 -2.67 -16.61
C HIS A 233 1.25 -2.84 -15.65
N LEU A 234 1.43 -4.06 -15.12
CA LEU A 234 2.47 -4.35 -14.15
C LEU A 234 3.87 -4.13 -14.76
N ASN A 235 4.65 -3.25 -14.14
CA ASN A 235 6.04 -2.98 -14.51
C ASN A 235 7.05 -3.37 -13.41
N TYR A 236 6.56 -3.60 -12.19
CA TYR A 236 7.33 -4.03 -11.03
C TYR A 236 6.64 -5.19 -10.31
N LEU A 237 7.40 -6.26 -10.03
CA LEU A 237 6.91 -7.40 -9.27
C LEU A 237 7.93 -7.78 -8.19
N GLN A 238 7.51 -7.73 -6.93
CA GLN A 238 8.29 -8.22 -5.79
C GLN A 238 7.64 -9.46 -5.19
N ILE A 239 8.46 -10.49 -4.97
CA ILE A 239 7.99 -11.78 -4.44
C ILE A 239 8.97 -12.26 -3.37
N ASN A 240 8.42 -12.64 -2.23
CA ASN A 240 9.19 -13.30 -1.18
C ASN A 240 9.49 -14.76 -1.54
N CYS A 241 10.78 -15.06 -1.71
CA CYS A 241 11.28 -16.35 -2.16
C CYS A 241 12.23 -16.94 -1.12
N ARG A 242 11.69 -17.78 -0.23
CA ARG A 242 12.51 -18.42 0.83
C ARG A 242 13.55 -19.43 0.35
N ASP A 243 13.51 -19.87 -0.90
CA ASP A 243 14.42 -20.90 -1.41
C ASP A 243 14.89 -20.57 -2.83
N TYR A 244 16.15 -20.95 -3.06
CA TYR A 244 16.84 -20.65 -4.30
C TYR A 244 16.27 -21.36 -5.52
N GLN A 245 15.84 -22.62 -5.35
CA GLN A 245 15.39 -23.45 -6.45
C GLN A 245 14.10 -22.87 -7.05
N TYR A 246 13.18 -22.43 -6.19
CA TYR A 246 11.98 -21.70 -6.58
C TYR A 246 12.31 -20.38 -7.28
N THR A 247 13.25 -19.58 -6.75
CA THR A 247 13.70 -18.36 -7.44
C THR A 247 14.21 -18.66 -8.85
N GLN A 248 15.06 -19.68 -9.02
CA GLN A 248 15.57 -20.05 -10.35
C GLN A 248 14.44 -20.46 -11.28
N PHE A 249 13.52 -21.29 -10.80
CA PHE A 249 12.38 -21.74 -11.59
C PHE A 249 11.52 -20.55 -12.02
N LEU A 250 11.15 -19.70 -11.07
CA LEU A 250 10.31 -18.55 -11.30
C LEU A 250 10.99 -17.54 -12.23
N LEU A 251 12.28 -17.26 -12.05
CA LEU A 251 13.02 -16.39 -12.95
C LEU A 251 13.03 -16.94 -14.39
N LYS A 252 13.26 -18.24 -14.60
CA LYS A 252 13.16 -18.85 -15.94
C LYS A 252 11.77 -18.65 -16.53
N TYR A 253 10.73 -18.90 -15.74
CA TYR A 253 9.35 -18.72 -16.17
C TYR A 253 9.10 -17.27 -16.58
N LEU A 254 9.45 -16.30 -15.73
CA LEU A 254 9.27 -14.88 -16.00
C LEU A 254 10.03 -14.41 -17.25
N LEU A 255 11.27 -14.85 -17.43
CA LEU A 255 12.06 -14.53 -18.64
C LEU A 255 11.45 -15.12 -19.90
N LYS A 256 10.96 -16.36 -19.87
CA LYS A 256 10.30 -17.01 -21.01
C LYS A 256 9.02 -16.29 -21.43
N HIS A 257 8.28 -15.76 -20.46
CA HIS A 257 7.02 -15.05 -20.69
C HIS A 257 7.18 -13.52 -20.80
N GLN A 258 8.42 -13.03 -20.85
CA GLN A 258 8.73 -11.61 -20.87
C GLN A 258 8.31 -10.92 -22.16
N ASN A 259 8.46 -11.59 -23.31
CA ASN A 259 8.19 -10.99 -24.64
C ASN A 259 6.74 -10.48 -24.81
N ASN A 260 5.82 -10.87 -23.93
CA ASN A 260 4.41 -10.48 -23.98
C ASN A 260 4.01 -9.49 -22.87
N LYS A 261 4.93 -9.01 -22.02
CA LYS A 261 4.57 -8.32 -20.76
C LYS A 261 5.42 -7.08 -20.50
N LEU A 262 4.80 -6.07 -19.89
CA LEU A 262 5.40 -4.77 -19.53
C LEU A 262 6.32 -4.82 -18.29
N ILE A 263 6.62 -6.01 -17.76
CA ILE A 263 7.37 -6.13 -16.50
C ILE A 263 8.85 -5.89 -16.76
N ARG A 264 9.34 -4.79 -16.19
CA ARG A 264 10.73 -4.35 -16.33
C ARG A 264 11.57 -4.72 -15.13
N LEU A 265 10.98 -4.73 -13.93
CA LEU A 265 11.72 -4.94 -12.70
C LEU A 265 11.13 -6.08 -11.87
N PHE A 266 11.94 -7.09 -11.61
CA PHE A 266 11.66 -8.18 -10.68
C PHE A 266 12.49 -8.00 -9.41
N CYS A 267 11.88 -8.24 -8.26
CA CYS A 267 12.55 -8.25 -6.96
C CYS A 267 12.26 -9.57 -6.26
N PHE A 268 13.30 -10.31 -5.92
CA PHE A 268 13.19 -11.52 -5.12
C PHE A 268 13.75 -11.24 -3.73
N SER A 269 12.91 -11.33 -2.70
CA SER A 269 13.40 -11.31 -1.31
C SER A 269 13.85 -12.72 -0.94
N ILE A 270 15.16 -12.91 -0.76
CA ILE A 270 15.79 -14.19 -0.49
C ILE A 270 16.73 -13.98 0.70
N PRO A 271 16.31 -14.39 1.92
CA PRO A 271 17.20 -14.38 3.07
C PRO A 271 18.48 -15.14 2.74
N PHE A 272 19.64 -14.56 3.05
CA PHE A 272 20.96 -15.18 2.86
C PHE A 272 21.42 -15.36 1.40
N ALA A 273 20.91 -14.56 0.46
CA ALA A 273 21.46 -14.52 -0.90
C ALA A 273 22.97 -14.18 -0.87
N ASP A 274 23.79 -15.05 -1.48
CA ASP A 274 25.25 -14.88 -1.56
C ASP A 274 25.72 -14.61 -3.00
N ASP A 275 27.00 -14.30 -3.17
CA ASP A 275 27.55 -13.97 -4.50
C ASP A 275 27.57 -15.18 -5.44
N LYS A 276 27.64 -16.41 -4.90
CA LYS A 276 27.56 -17.65 -5.69
C LYS A 276 26.18 -17.81 -6.31
N MET A 277 25.13 -17.56 -5.54
CA MET A 277 23.74 -17.52 -5.98
C MET A 277 23.56 -16.46 -7.07
N MET A 278 24.07 -15.24 -6.83
CA MET A 278 24.02 -14.14 -7.79
C MET A 278 24.67 -14.49 -9.12
N ASN A 279 25.85 -15.12 -9.11
CA ASN A 279 26.55 -15.54 -10.33
C ASN A 279 25.77 -16.61 -11.10
N LYS A 280 25.14 -17.55 -10.39
CA LYS A 280 24.29 -18.54 -11.04
C LYS A 280 23.01 -17.92 -11.64
N LEU A 281 22.37 -16.96 -10.96
CA LEU A 281 21.22 -16.23 -11.51
C LEU A 281 21.62 -15.40 -12.73
N LYS A 282 22.78 -14.72 -12.70
CA LYS A 282 23.35 -14.03 -13.87
C LYS A 282 23.48 -14.96 -15.07
N ASN A 283 24.12 -16.11 -14.88
CA ASN A 283 24.29 -17.11 -15.95
C ASN A 283 22.94 -17.62 -16.45
N LEU A 284 21.95 -17.76 -15.56
CA LEU A 284 20.60 -18.16 -15.93
C LEU A 284 19.92 -17.14 -16.85
N ILE A 285 20.04 -15.85 -16.54
CA ILE A 285 19.48 -14.79 -17.37
C ILE A 285 20.15 -14.77 -18.74
N ILE A 286 21.50 -14.85 -18.78
CA ILE A 286 22.28 -14.90 -20.04
C ILE A 286 21.83 -16.06 -20.93
N GLN A 287 21.50 -17.21 -20.34
CA GLN A 287 21.06 -18.40 -21.08
C GLN A 287 19.61 -18.33 -21.58
N ASN A 288 18.75 -17.50 -20.97
CA ASN A 288 17.30 -17.54 -21.19
C ASN A 288 16.71 -16.22 -21.70
N SER A 289 17.49 -15.15 -21.82
CA SER A 289 17.03 -13.86 -22.31
C SER A 289 17.96 -13.31 -23.39
N THR A 290 17.35 -12.71 -24.40
CA THR A 290 18.05 -11.93 -25.44
C THR A 290 18.13 -10.44 -25.08
N SER A 291 17.47 -10.01 -24.02
CA SER A 291 17.38 -8.62 -23.60
C SER A 291 18.58 -8.21 -22.76
N ASN A 292 18.95 -6.94 -22.82
CA ASN A 292 19.91 -6.38 -21.88
C ASN A 292 19.32 -6.40 -20.48
N PHE A 293 20.14 -6.68 -19.47
CA PHE A 293 19.66 -6.74 -18.09
C PHE A 293 20.72 -6.24 -17.11
N THR A 294 20.24 -5.79 -15.96
CA THR A 294 21.07 -5.57 -14.78
C THR A 294 20.53 -6.42 -13.64
N ILE A 295 21.43 -6.95 -12.83
CA ILE A 295 21.07 -7.69 -11.63
C ILE A 295 21.94 -7.21 -10.49
N GLN A 296 21.29 -6.81 -9.41
CA GLN A 296 21.94 -6.25 -8.23
C GLN A 296 21.34 -6.86 -6.96
N ARG A 297 22.19 -7.02 -5.94
CA ARG A 297 21.78 -7.45 -4.60
C ARG A 297 21.85 -6.24 -3.67
N VAL A 298 20.77 -5.98 -2.93
CA VAL A 298 20.72 -4.95 -1.89
C VAL A 298 20.12 -5.61 -0.63
N SER A 299 20.97 -5.83 0.38
CA SER A 299 20.61 -6.66 1.54
C SER A 299 20.11 -8.05 1.09
N ASP A 300 18.91 -8.44 1.51
CA ASP A 300 18.27 -9.71 1.18
C ASP A 300 17.42 -9.66 -0.10
N HIS A 301 17.51 -8.58 -0.88
CA HIS A 301 16.74 -8.40 -2.10
C HIS A 301 17.64 -8.53 -3.34
N ILE A 302 17.21 -9.34 -4.30
CA ILE A 302 17.82 -9.45 -5.61
C ILE A 302 16.90 -8.78 -6.62
N TYR A 303 17.39 -7.69 -7.22
CA TYR A 303 16.69 -6.96 -8.27
C TYR A 303 17.21 -7.41 -9.62
N VAL A 304 16.30 -7.76 -10.52
CA VAL A 304 16.56 -8.03 -11.93
C VAL A 304 15.79 -6.99 -12.73
N ASN A 305 16.52 -6.06 -13.34
CA ASN A 305 15.96 -5.03 -14.20
C ASN A 305 16.27 -5.36 -15.65
N ILE A 306 15.24 -5.43 -16.49
CA ILE A 306 15.36 -5.74 -17.90
C ILE A 306 15.25 -4.45 -18.71
N ILE A 307 16.25 -4.23 -19.55
CA ILE A 307 16.44 -3.03 -20.35
C ILE A 307 15.95 -3.35 -21.76
N GLU A 308 14.88 -2.68 -22.18
CA GLU A 308 14.43 -2.73 -23.57
C GLU A 308 15.49 -2.07 -24.46
N ASN A 309 15.88 -2.77 -25.53
CA ASN A 309 16.69 -2.18 -26.59
C ASN A 309 15.74 -1.35 -27.45
N ASN A 310 15.77 -0.02 -27.25
CA ASN A 310 15.02 0.93 -28.09
C ASN A 310 15.50 0.90 -29.53
#